data_AF-A0A0M0JEL6-F1
#
_entry.id   AF-A0A0M0JEL6-F1
#
_cell.length_a   1.000
_cell.length_b   1.000
_cell.length_c   1.000
_cell.angle_alpha   90.00
_cell.angle_beta   90.00
_cell.angle_gamma   90.00
#
_symmetry.space_group_name_H-M   'P 1'
#
loop_
_entity.id
_entity.type
_entity.pdbx_description
1 polymer ?
#
loop_
_entity_poly.entity_id
_entity_poly.type
_entity_poly.pdbx_seq_one_letter_code
_entity_poly.pdbx_strand_id
1 'polypeptide(L)'
;MSPKTNLCPRIRGTQGKGVMPDGTSRFTLKSDRSTIFHFMGCSTFSEYTVLAEISCAKINPSIPHEHACLFGCGIATGLGAVWNTAKVEPFSSVAVFGLGAVGLAVVQAAKAIGAHPIIGIDVNEKKFAIAKQLGCTDCVNPKDHDKPMQQVLIGMSPTGFGYDYTFDATGNTDVMRSALEAAHRGWGLMTIIGVAAAGKEISTRPFQFVTGRRCTGTAFGGWKTRDAIPMLVERTLKGEIKVEHFITHKFKGVAETTKALEALHSGDCLRAVVEY
;
A
#
# COMPACT_ATOMS: atom_id res chain seq x y z
N MET A 1 -4.39 21.60 11.28
CA MET A 1 -4.79 20.42 10.46
C MET A 1 -5.76 19.57 11.26
N SER A 2 -6.82 19.04 10.65
CA SER A 2 -7.76 18.15 11.33
C SER A 2 -7.06 16.90 11.89
N PRO A 3 -7.44 16.38 13.06
CA PRO A 3 -6.92 15.11 13.57
C PRO A 3 -7.47 13.90 12.77
N LYS A 4 -8.51 14.11 11.95
CA LYS A 4 -9.22 13.03 11.24
C LYS A 4 -8.67 12.72 9.84
N THR A 5 -7.71 13.51 9.33
CA THR A 5 -7.20 13.32 7.97
C THR A 5 -5.72 13.66 7.86
N ASN A 6 -5.06 13.00 6.91
CA ASN A 6 -3.71 13.30 6.46
C ASN A 6 -3.68 13.97 5.06
N LEU A 7 -4.84 14.20 4.44
CA LEU A 7 -4.92 14.85 3.14
C LEU A 7 -4.69 16.35 3.29
N CYS A 8 -3.50 16.81 2.90
CA CYS A 8 -3.13 18.22 2.94
C CYS A 8 -3.72 18.98 1.74
N PRO A 9 -4.59 19.98 1.95
CA PRO A 9 -5.18 20.73 0.83
C PRO A 9 -4.17 21.67 0.15
N ARG A 10 -3.09 22.06 0.83
CA ARG A 10 -2.14 23.10 0.36
C ARG A 10 -1.43 22.75 -0.94
N ILE A 11 -1.20 21.46 -1.21
CA ILE A 11 -0.50 21.01 -2.43
C ILE A 11 -1.42 20.27 -3.38
N ARG A 12 -2.62 19.88 -2.96
CA ARG A 12 -3.42 18.92 -3.72
C ARG A 12 -3.86 19.47 -5.08
N GLY A 13 -4.20 20.75 -5.14
CA GLY A 13 -4.65 21.41 -6.36
C GLY A 13 -3.57 21.54 -7.44
N THR A 14 -2.30 21.64 -7.07
CA THR A 14 -1.17 21.73 -8.00
C THR A 14 -0.56 20.35 -8.30
N GLN A 15 -0.56 19.44 -7.32
CA GLN A 15 -0.05 18.08 -7.47
C GLN A 15 -0.73 17.33 -8.62
N GLY A 16 -2.06 17.43 -8.74
CA GLY A 16 -2.82 16.79 -9.83
C GLY A 16 -2.59 17.42 -11.21
N LYS A 17 -2.08 18.64 -11.25
CA LYS A 17 -1.71 19.35 -12.50
C LYS A 17 -0.25 19.13 -12.89
N GLY A 18 0.52 18.42 -12.05
CA GLY A 18 1.94 18.16 -12.28
C GLY A 18 2.84 19.39 -12.14
N VAL A 19 2.52 20.31 -11.24
CA VAL A 19 3.31 21.54 -11.02
C VAL A 19 3.58 21.80 -9.54
N MET A 20 4.55 22.65 -9.25
CA MET A 20 4.87 23.13 -7.90
C MET A 20 3.73 24.00 -7.33
N PRO A 21 3.73 24.31 -6.02
CA PRO A 21 2.69 25.15 -5.42
C PRO A 21 2.51 26.53 -6.07
N ASP A 22 3.54 27.05 -6.74
CA ASP A 22 3.50 28.30 -7.49
C ASP A 22 2.93 28.16 -8.93
N GLY A 23 2.49 26.96 -9.31
CA GLY A 23 1.90 26.69 -10.63
C GLY A 23 2.92 26.41 -11.74
N THR A 24 4.22 26.34 -11.44
CA THR A 24 5.27 26.15 -12.45
C THR A 24 5.98 24.80 -12.32
N SER A 25 6.65 24.36 -13.40
CA SER A 25 7.56 23.19 -13.33
C SER A 25 8.99 23.61 -12.95
N ARG A 26 9.80 22.62 -12.59
CA ARG A 26 11.26 22.75 -12.37
C ARG A 26 12.05 21.94 -13.39
N PHE A 27 11.36 21.24 -14.29
CA PHE A 27 11.96 20.36 -15.27
C PHE A 27 11.66 20.88 -16.68
N THR A 28 12.67 20.84 -17.53
CA THR A 28 12.60 21.28 -18.92
C THR A 28 13.44 20.33 -19.78
N LEU A 29 12.91 19.91 -20.92
CA LEU A 29 13.69 19.12 -21.88
C LEU A 29 14.76 19.99 -22.54
N LYS A 30 15.98 19.47 -22.60
CA LYS A 30 17.11 20.21 -23.21
C LYS A 30 16.94 20.38 -24.72
N SER A 31 16.36 19.38 -25.39
CA SER A 31 16.22 19.31 -26.85
C SER A 31 15.37 20.42 -27.43
N ASP A 32 14.21 20.69 -26.82
CA ASP A 32 13.18 21.58 -27.39
C ASP A 32 12.65 22.61 -26.38
N ARG A 33 13.22 22.66 -25.17
CA ARG A 33 12.81 23.53 -24.07
C ARG A 33 11.36 23.30 -23.62
N SER A 34 10.75 22.18 -23.98
CA SER A 34 9.41 21.83 -23.53
C SER A 34 9.37 21.53 -22.03
N THR A 35 8.24 21.84 -21.41
CA THR A 35 8.03 21.60 -19.98
C THR A 35 7.84 20.12 -19.72
N ILE A 36 8.63 19.56 -18.80
CA ILE A 36 8.33 18.25 -18.20
C ILE A 36 7.54 18.51 -16.93
N PHE A 37 6.41 17.83 -16.75
CA PHE A 37 5.61 18.00 -15.54
C PHE A 37 6.16 17.19 -14.38
N HIS A 38 5.91 17.69 -13.17
CA HIS A 38 6.16 16.95 -11.94
C HIS A 38 5.16 15.80 -11.79
N PHE A 39 5.56 14.75 -11.09
CA PHE A 39 4.68 13.66 -10.73
C PHE A 39 4.54 13.56 -9.21
N MET A 40 3.30 13.60 -8.72
CA MET A 40 2.95 13.50 -7.30
C MET A 40 3.68 14.50 -6.38
N GLY A 41 4.24 15.58 -6.95
CA GLY A 41 5.02 16.56 -6.21
C GLY A 41 6.35 16.00 -5.67
N CYS A 42 6.84 14.88 -6.22
CA CYS A 42 8.10 14.25 -5.83
C CYS A 42 9.08 14.09 -7.01
N SER A 43 8.62 13.53 -8.13
CA SER A 43 9.41 13.37 -9.37
C SER A 43 10.77 12.72 -9.14
N THR A 44 10.80 11.58 -8.44
CA THR A 44 12.04 11.00 -7.91
C THR A 44 12.88 10.25 -8.94
N PHE A 45 12.40 10.02 -10.16
CA PHE A 45 13.18 9.42 -11.27
C PHE A 45 14.06 10.46 -11.96
N SER A 46 14.93 11.08 -11.17
CA SER A 46 15.89 12.11 -11.57
C SER A 46 16.96 12.21 -10.50
N GLU A 47 18.22 12.40 -10.88
CA GLU A 47 19.34 12.57 -9.93
C GLU A 47 19.13 13.77 -9.00
N TYR A 48 18.43 14.80 -9.49
CA TYR A 48 18.04 15.97 -8.71
C TYR A 48 16.54 16.24 -8.91
N THR A 49 15.86 16.58 -7.82
CA THR A 49 14.47 17.05 -7.83
C THR A 49 14.31 18.23 -6.89
N VAL A 50 13.26 19.03 -7.12
CA VAL A 50 12.91 20.18 -6.29
C VAL A 50 11.54 19.93 -5.68
N LEU A 51 11.47 19.99 -4.36
CA LEU A 51 10.27 19.69 -3.58
C LEU A 51 9.80 20.94 -2.84
N ALA A 52 8.49 21.03 -2.60
CA ALA A 52 7.99 21.99 -1.62
C ALA A 52 8.41 21.55 -0.22
N GLU A 53 8.81 22.50 0.64
CA GLU A 53 9.26 22.20 2.03
C GLU A 53 8.26 21.32 2.79
N ILE A 54 6.96 21.60 2.65
CA ILE A 54 5.87 20.84 3.27
C ILE A 54 5.72 19.38 2.77
N SER A 55 6.44 19.01 1.71
CA SER A 55 6.47 17.66 1.12
C SER A 55 7.74 16.88 1.50
N CYS A 56 8.60 17.45 2.34
CA CYS A 56 9.84 16.83 2.81
C CYS A 56 9.74 16.46 4.29
N ALA A 57 10.34 15.32 4.66
CA ALA A 57 10.52 14.91 6.05
C ALA A 57 12.01 14.66 6.30
N LYS A 58 12.58 15.30 7.33
CA LYS A 58 13.96 15.04 7.74
C LYS A 58 14.00 13.74 8.55
N ILE A 59 14.83 12.80 8.14
CA ILE A 59 14.99 11.49 8.79
C ILE A 59 16.38 11.35 9.42
N ASN A 60 16.54 10.33 10.27
CA ASN A 60 17.83 9.98 10.87
C ASN A 60 18.80 9.53 9.77
N PRO A 61 20.02 10.09 9.67
CA PRO A 61 20.96 9.73 8.61
C PRO A 61 21.56 8.33 8.75
N SER A 62 21.34 7.65 9.88
CA SER A 62 21.89 6.32 10.14
C SER A 62 21.13 5.19 9.44
N ILE A 63 19.90 5.43 8.94
CA ILE A 63 19.18 4.41 8.19
C ILE A 63 19.78 4.26 6.78
N PRO A 64 20.05 3.03 6.30
CA PRO A 64 20.41 2.82 4.90
C PRO A 64 19.36 3.42 3.97
N HIS A 65 19.78 4.23 2.98
CA HIS A 65 18.85 4.93 2.09
C HIS A 65 17.91 3.98 1.33
N GLU A 66 18.39 2.78 0.99
CA GLU A 66 17.60 1.72 0.37
C GLU A 66 16.43 1.23 1.25
N HIS A 67 16.56 1.31 2.57
CA HIS A 67 15.48 1.01 3.50
C HIS A 67 14.58 2.23 3.70
N ALA A 68 15.18 3.41 3.83
CA ALA A 68 14.45 4.65 4.03
C ALA A 68 13.46 4.96 2.90
N CYS A 69 13.85 4.71 1.65
CA CYS A 69 13.02 5.00 0.47
C CYS A 69 11.70 4.21 0.46
N LEU A 70 11.66 3.05 1.12
CA LEU A 70 10.46 2.21 1.23
C LEU A 70 9.33 2.87 2.04
N PHE A 71 9.68 3.76 2.96
CA PHE A 71 8.72 4.56 3.73
C PHE A 71 8.14 5.74 2.95
N GLY A 72 8.75 6.11 1.81
CA GLY A 72 8.25 7.17 0.93
C GLY A 72 6.93 6.84 0.24
N CYS A 73 6.47 5.58 0.27
CA CYS A 73 5.15 5.19 -0.23
C CYS A 73 4.68 3.84 0.35
N GLY A 74 5.05 2.74 -0.31
CA GLY A 74 4.32 1.48 -0.22
C GLY A 74 4.29 0.85 1.17
N ILE A 75 5.43 0.79 1.86
CA ILE A 75 5.52 0.11 3.15
C ILE A 75 4.80 0.92 4.22
N ALA A 76 5.06 2.22 4.30
CA ALA A 76 4.32 3.11 5.20
C ALA A 76 2.80 3.04 4.96
N THR A 77 2.38 2.94 3.70
CA THR A 77 0.95 2.82 3.34
C THR A 77 0.32 1.55 3.92
N GLY A 78 0.94 0.38 3.73
CA GLY A 78 0.40 -0.88 4.25
C GLY A 78 0.39 -0.93 5.78
N LEU A 79 1.48 -0.48 6.42
CA LEU A 79 1.56 -0.40 7.88
C LEU A 79 0.46 0.48 8.47
N GLY A 80 0.29 1.68 7.90
CA GLY A 80 -0.70 2.64 8.39
C GLY A 80 -2.14 2.25 8.06
N ALA A 81 -2.38 1.50 6.99
CA ALA A 81 -3.70 0.94 6.69
C ALA A 81 -4.22 0.11 7.87
N VAL A 82 -3.34 -0.69 8.49
CA VAL A 82 -3.65 -1.51 9.68
C VAL A 82 -3.71 -0.64 10.94
N TRP A 83 -2.64 0.09 11.25
CA TRP A 83 -2.49 0.75 12.55
C TRP A 83 -3.34 2.02 12.72
N ASN A 84 -3.55 2.78 11.64
CA ASN A 84 -4.18 4.10 11.72
C ASN A 84 -5.59 4.11 11.14
N THR A 85 -5.77 3.53 9.94
CA THR A 85 -7.05 3.60 9.22
C THR A 85 -8.03 2.55 9.71
N ALA A 86 -7.69 1.27 9.56
CA ALA A 86 -8.54 0.18 10.01
C ALA A 86 -8.53 0.04 11.52
N LYS A 87 -7.40 0.40 12.17
CA LYS A 87 -7.15 0.19 13.60
C LYS A 87 -7.46 -1.25 13.99
N VAL A 88 -6.78 -2.17 13.31
CA VAL A 88 -6.96 -3.61 13.55
C VAL A 88 -6.74 -3.91 15.03
N GLU A 89 -7.60 -4.75 15.57
CA GLU A 89 -7.58 -5.15 16.96
C GLU A 89 -6.82 -6.49 17.12
N PRO A 90 -6.18 -6.75 18.27
CA PRO A 90 -5.61 -8.06 18.57
C PRO A 90 -6.65 -9.17 18.46
N PHE A 91 -6.23 -10.38 18.07
CA PHE A 91 -7.07 -11.57 17.92
C PHE A 91 -8.18 -11.47 16.85
N SER A 92 -8.18 -10.41 16.03
CA SER A 92 -9.09 -10.30 14.90
C SER A 92 -8.61 -11.11 13.69
N SER A 93 -9.55 -11.59 12.90
CA SER A 93 -9.34 -12.27 11.63
C SER A 93 -9.12 -11.26 10.48
N VAL A 94 -8.11 -11.51 9.64
CA VAL A 94 -7.70 -10.60 8.56
C VAL A 94 -7.60 -11.34 7.23
N ALA A 95 -8.12 -10.75 6.15
CA ALA A 95 -7.88 -11.21 4.79
C ALA A 95 -7.26 -10.09 3.93
N VAL A 96 -6.15 -10.38 3.25
CA VAL A 96 -5.38 -9.42 2.46
C VAL A 96 -5.36 -9.84 0.99
N PHE A 97 -6.00 -9.05 0.14
CA PHE A 97 -6.04 -9.25 -1.30
C PHE A 97 -4.90 -8.51 -1.99
N GLY A 98 -4.02 -9.25 -2.66
CA GLY A 98 -2.79 -8.77 -3.27
C GLY A 98 -1.61 -8.86 -2.30
N LEU A 99 -0.64 -9.71 -2.61
CA LEU A 99 0.58 -9.95 -1.82
C LEU A 99 1.82 -9.28 -2.44
N GLY A 100 1.63 -8.11 -3.05
CA GLY A 100 2.74 -7.20 -3.37
C GLY A 100 3.28 -6.52 -2.11
N ALA A 101 4.28 -5.64 -2.24
CA ALA A 101 4.93 -5.03 -1.07
C ALA A 101 3.95 -4.30 -0.12
N VAL A 102 2.89 -3.66 -0.64
CA VAL A 102 1.87 -3.00 0.20
C VAL A 102 1.06 -4.01 0.99
N GLY A 103 0.57 -5.08 0.35
CA GLY A 103 -0.19 -6.13 1.03
C GLY A 103 0.66 -6.93 2.02
N LEU A 104 1.93 -7.21 1.69
CA LEU A 104 2.86 -7.83 2.63
C LEU A 104 3.16 -6.92 3.84
N ALA A 105 3.19 -5.59 3.65
CA ALA A 105 3.27 -4.66 4.79
C ALA A 105 1.99 -4.66 5.64
N VAL A 106 0.81 -4.85 5.05
CA VAL A 106 -0.44 -5.09 5.80
C VAL A 106 -0.33 -6.38 6.62
N VAL A 107 0.14 -7.48 6.03
CA VAL A 107 0.33 -8.77 6.72
C VAL A 107 1.27 -8.61 7.91
N GLN A 108 2.45 -7.99 7.70
CA GLN A 108 3.42 -7.75 8.76
C GLN A 108 2.83 -6.88 9.89
N ALA A 109 2.09 -5.84 9.55
CA ALA A 109 1.44 -4.97 10.53
C ALA A 109 0.33 -5.68 11.31
N ALA A 110 -0.49 -6.50 10.64
CA ALA A 110 -1.54 -7.29 11.27
C ALA A 110 -0.96 -8.32 12.25
N LYS A 111 0.12 -9.01 11.85
CA LYS A 111 0.87 -9.92 12.75
C LYS A 111 1.40 -9.18 13.97
N ALA A 112 1.97 -7.99 13.79
CA ALA A 112 2.52 -7.20 14.90
C ALA A 112 1.45 -6.76 15.92
N ILE A 113 0.19 -6.66 15.51
CA ILE A 113 -0.95 -6.38 16.40
C ILE A 113 -1.46 -7.64 17.12
N GLY A 114 -1.09 -8.84 16.64
CA GLY A 114 -1.60 -10.11 17.16
C GLY A 114 -2.90 -10.57 16.49
N ALA A 115 -3.16 -10.13 15.25
CA ALA A 115 -4.28 -10.62 14.45
C ALA A 115 -4.10 -12.11 14.10
N HIS A 116 -5.18 -12.89 14.14
CA HIS A 116 -5.20 -14.30 13.79
C HIS A 116 -6.64 -14.77 13.50
N PRO A 117 -6.90 -15.55 12.44
CA PRO A 117 -5.99 -15.91 11.35
C PRO A 117 -5.70 -14.72 10.41
N ILE A 118 -4.62 -14.82 9.63
CA ILE A 118 -4.27 -13.85 8.56
C ILE A 118 -4.19 -14.60 7.24
N ILE A 119 -5.15 -14.37 6.34
CA ILE A 119 -5.23 -15.05 5.05
C ILE A 119 -4.71 -14.13 3.95
N GLY A 120 -3.71 -14.61 3.20
CA GLY A 120 -3.21 -13.92 2.01
C GLY A 120 -3.91 -14.43 0.74
N ILE A 121 -4.27 -13.53 -0.17
CA ILE A 121 -4.93 -13.88 -1.44
C ILE A 121 -4.13 -13.25 -2.59
N ASP A 122 -3.57 -14.09 -3.48
CA ASP A 122 -2.88 -13.63 -4.69
C ASP A 122 -2.93 -14.72 -5.77
N VAL A 123 -2.88 -14.32 -7.04
CA VAL A 123 -2.86 -15.26 -8.18
C VAL A 123 -1.46 -15.80 -8.48
N ASN A 124 -0.43 -15.22 -7.87
CA ASN A 124 0.96 -15.66 -7.98
C ASN A 124 1.40 -16.36 -6.69
N GLU A 125 1.37 -17.68 -6.71
CA GLU A 125 1.72 -18.55 -5.57
C GLU A 125 3.18 -18.43 -5.13
N LYS A 126 4.09 -17.95 -6.00
CA LYS A 126 5.49 -17.70 -5.63
C LYS A 126 5.61 -16.74 -4.43
N LYS A 127 4.60 -15.90 -4.19
CA LYS A 127 4.55 -14.96 -3.07
C LYS A 127 4.11 -15.59 -1.75
N PHE A 128 3.57 -16.81 -1.76
CA PHE A 128 2.98 -17.41 -0.55
C PHE A 128 4.02 -17.76 0.50
N ALA A 129 5.22 -18.19 0.08
CA ALA A 129 6.31 -18.52 1.00
C ALA A 129 6.70 -17.29 1.86
N ILE A 130 6.96 -16.15 1.21
CA ILE A 130 7.29 -14.90 1.91
C ILE A 130 6.09 -14.37 2.71
N ALA A 131 4.87 -14.48 2.20
CA ALA A 131 3.67 -14.07 2.93
C ALA A 131 3.51 -14.85 4.26
N LYS A 132 3.73 -16.17 4.24
CA LYS A 132 3.69 -17.01 5.45
C LYS A 132 4.79 -16.65 6.44
N GLN A 133 6.01 -16.39 5.97
CA GLN A 133 7.11 -15.90 6.81
C GLN A 133 6.74 -14.59 7.52
N LEU A 134 6.09 -13.67 6.80
CA LEU A 134 5.71 -12.35 7.31
C LEU A 134 4.47 -12.34 8.18
N GLY A 135 3.60 -13.35 8.08
CA GLY A 135 2.49 -13.52 9.02
C GLY A 135 1.23 -14.17 8.51
N CYS A 136 1.10 -14.45 7.21
CA CYS A 136 -0.03 -15.23 6.72
C CYS A 136 -0.05 -16.60 7.40
N THR A 137 -1.19 -16.95 8.00
CA THR A 137 -1.45 -18.29 8.51
C THR A 137 -1.79 -19.24 7.37
N ASP A 138 -2.44 -18.73 6.34
CA ASP A 138 -2.67 -19.45 5.10
C ASP A 138 -2.67 -18.52 3.89
N CYS A 139 -2.54 -19.09 2.69
CA CYS A 139 -2.61 -18.35 1.43
C CYS A 139 -3.51 -19.08 0.44
N VAL A 140 -4.29 -18.32 -0.33
CA VAL A 140 -5.27 -18.84 -1.28
C VAL A 140 -5.06 -18.24 -2.65
N ASN A 141 -5.00 -19.09 -3.67
CA ASN A 141 -5.01 -18.67 -5.06
C ASN A 141 -6.45 -18.74 -5.58
N PRO A 142 -7.07 -17.61 -6.00
CA PRO A 142 -8.42 -17.63 -6.54
C PRO A 142 -8.61 -18.54 -7.77
N LYS A 143 -7.54 -18.90 -8.48
CA LYS A 143 -7.60 -19.78 -9.66
C LYS A 143 -7.83 -21.25 -9.32
N ASP A 144 -7.63 -21.65 -8.07
CA ASP A 144 -7.80 -23.04 -7.62
C ASP A 144 -9.24 -23.35 -7.18
N HIS A 145 -10.17 -22.42 -7.43
CA HIS A 145 -11.54 -22.50 -6.96
C HIS A 145 -12.54 -22.12 -8.06
N ASP A 146 -13.59 -22.92 -8.20
CA ASP A 146 -14.70 -22.64 -9.13
C ASP A 146 -15.68 -21.60 -8.58
N LYS A 147 -15.64 -21.34 -7.26
CA LYS A 147 -16.54 -20.42 -6.57
C LYS A 147 -15.93 -19.02 -6.49
N PRO A 148 -16.76 -17.95 -6.47
CA PRO A 148 -16.27 -16.61 -6.21
C PRO A 148 -15.46 -16.54 -4.90
N MET A 149 -14.32 -15.84 -4.93
CA MET A 149 -13.36 -15.82 -3.83
C MET A 149 -14.00 -15.44 -2.49
N GLN A 150 -14.95 -14.49 -2.47
CA GLN A 150 -15.64 -14.12 -1.24
C GLN A 150 -16.41 -15.28 -0.60
N GLN A 151 -16.97 -16.21 -1.39
CA GLN A 151 -17.69 -17.37 -0.85
C GLN A 151 -16.74 -18.41 -0.26
N VAL A 152 -15.61 -18.65 -0.93
CA VAL A 152 -14.54 -19.52 -0.42
C VAL A 152 -14.03 -18.97 0.92
N LEU A 153 -13.72 -17.68 0.97
CA LEU A 153 -13.24 -17.01 2.18
C LEU A 153 -14.28 -17.04 3.32
N ILE A 154 -15.56 -16.81 3.04
CA ILE A 154 -16.63 -16.93 4.05
C ILE A 154 -16.64 -18.35 4.64
N GLY A 155 -16.53 -19.39 3.81
CA GLY A 155 -16.49 -20.79 4.27
C GLY A 155 -15.25 -21.13 5.10
N MET A 156 -14.12 -20.46 4.86
CA MET A 156 -12.88 -20.60 5.64
C MET A 156 -12.84 -19.73 6.90
N SER A 157 -13.73 -18.73 7.01
CA SER A 157 -13.69 -17.76 8.10
C SER A 157 -14.07 -18.40 9.44
N PRO A 158 -13.52 -17.91 10.59
CA PRO A 158 -13.78 -18.52 11.89
C PRO A 158 -15.25 -18.61 12.29
N THR A 159 -16.07 -17.67 11.82
CA THR A 159 -17.50 -17.59 12.15
C THR A 159 -18.42 -18.14 11.06
N GLY A 160 -17.88 -18.43 9.86
CA GLY A 160 -18.69 -18.72 8.67
C GLY A 160 -19.41 -17.51 8.08
N PHE A 161 -19.10 -16.28 8.54
CA PHE A 161 -19.76 -15.03 8.08
C PHE A 161 -18.80 -13.97 7.51
N GLY A 162 -17.50 -14.29 7.39
CA GLY A 162 -16.46 -13.41 6.84
C GLY A 162 -15.40 -13.01 7.87
N TYR A 163 -14.49 -12.11 7.47
CA TYR A 163 -13.34 -11.67 8.27
C TYR A 163 -13.57 -10.31 8.94
N ASP A 164 -13.03 -10.09 10.13
CA ASP A 164 -13.17 -8.82 10.86
C ASP A 164 -12.63 -7.64 10.05
N TYR A 165 -11.48 -7.84 9.39
CA TYR A 165 -10.87 -6.87 8.50
C TYR A 165 -10.49 -7.48 7.17
N THR A 166 -10.78 -6.76 6.09
CA THR A 166 -10.29 -7.09 4.75
C THR A 166 -9.56 -5.90 4.14
N PHE A 167 -8.53 -6.18 3.35
CA PHE A 167 -7.71 -5.16 2.70
C PHE A 167 -7.59 -5.45 1.22
N ASP A 168 -7.92 -4.47 0.37
CA ASP A 168 -7.54 -4.52 -1.05
C ASP A 168 -6.24 -3.77 -1.29
N ALA A 169 -5.22 -4.48 -1.74
CA ALA A 169 -3.94 -3.94 -2.19
C ALA A 169 -3.69 -4.23 -3.69
N THR A 170 -4.74 -4.54 -4.47
CA THR A 170 -4.62 -4.87 -5.90
C THR A 170 -4.92 -3.70 -6.83
N GLY A 171 -5.86 -2.81 -6.46
CA GLY A 171 -6.36 -1.79 -7.37
C GLY A 171 -7.37 -2.32 -8.39
N ASN A 172 -7.79 -3.58 -8.30
CA ASN A 172 -8.80 -4.16 -9.19
C ASN A 172 -10.19 -4.02 -8.56
N THR A 173 -11.14 -3.39 -9.25
CA THR A 173 -12.48 -3.11 -8.73
C THR A 173 -13.32 -4.36 -8.44
N ASP A 174 -13.11 -5.45 -9.18
CA ASP A 174 -13.78 -6.73 -8.93
C ASP A 174 -13.23 -7.36 -7.66
N VAL A 175 -11.92 -7.27 -7.43
CA VAL A 175 -11.27 -7.71 -6.19
C VAL A 175 -11.71 -6.85 -5.00
N MET A 176 -11.86 -5.53 -5.18
CA MET A 176 -12.42 -4.65 -4.15
C MET A 176 -13.83 -5.11 -3.75
N ARG A 177 -14.69 -5.46 -4.71
CA ARG A 177 -16.00 -6.03 -4.41
C ARG A 177 -15.88 -7.33 -3.61
N SER A 178 -15.04 -8.27 -4.05
CA SER A 178 -14.82 -9.53 -3.32
C SER A 178 -14.30 -9.31 -1.90
N ALA A 179 -13.36 -8.37 -1.71
CA ALA A 179 -12.84 -8.02 -0.39
C ALA A 179 -13.93 -7.45 0.53
N LEU A 180 -14.81 -6.60 -0.01
CA LEU A 180 -15.96 -6.07 0.76
C LEU A 180 -16.92 -7.19 1.14
N GLU A 181 -17.28 -8.06 0.20
CA GLU A 181 -18.23 -9.15 0.44
C GLU A 181 -17.64 -10.25 1.34
N ALA A 182 -16.32 -10.40 1.39
CA ALA A 182 -15.61 -11.30 2.30
C ALA A 182 -15.46 -10.76 3.74
N ALA A 183 -15.66 -9.46 3.95
CA ALA A 183 -15.69 -8.89 5.30
C ALA A 183 -16.89 -9.44 6.08
N HIS A 184 -16.76 -9.52 7.41
CA HIS A 184 -17.74 -10.13 8.29
C HIS A 184 -19.10 -9.43 8.17
N ARG A 185 -20.17 -10.21 7.93
CA ARG A 185 -21.54 -9.70 8.01
C ARG A 185 -21.84 -9.28 9.45
N GLY A 186 -22.04 -8.00 9.69
CA GLY A 186 -22.41 -7.45 11.00
C GLY A 186 -21.52 -6.30 11.44
N TRP A 187 -20.19 -6.43 11.26
CA TRP A 187 -19.23 -5.42 11.73
C TRP A 187 -17.99 -5.25 10.85
N GLY A 188 -17.75 -6.16 9.91
CA GLY A 188 -16.49 -6.25 9.18
C GLY A 188 -16.12 -4.95 8.45
N LEU A 189 -14.85 -4.60 8.47
CA LEU A 189 -14.32 -3.40 7.83
C LEU A 189 -13.41 -3.76 6.65
N MET A 190 -13.83 -3.34 5.46
CA MET A 190 -13.00 -3.39 4.26
C MET A 190 -12.24 -2.08 4.08
N THR A 191 -10.93 -2.16 3.86
CA THR A 191 -10.05 -1.02 3.59
C THR A 191 -9.47 -1.09 2.18
N ILE A 192 -9.82 -0.10 1.35
CA ILE A 192 -9.26 0.09 0.01
C ILE A 192 -7.90 0.78 0.13
N ILE A 193 -6.86 0.12 -0.37
CA ILE A 193 -5.51 0.68 -0.48
C ILE A 193 -5.09 0.78 -1.96
N GLY A 194 -5.45 -0.23 -2.76
CA GLY A 194 -5.16 -0.28 -4.18
C GLY A 194 -5.77 0.88 -4.96
N VAL A 195 -5.04 1.38 -5.96
CA VAL A 195 -5.51 2.47 -6.83
C VAL A 195 -6.08 1.85 -8.10
N ALA A 196 -7.37 2.05 -8.34
CA ALA A 196 -8.02 1.61 -9.57
C ALA A 196 -7.69 2.51 -10.77
N ALA A 197 -7.78 1.93 -11.97
CA ALA A 197 -7.65 2.68 -13.20
C ALA A 197 -8.72 3.78 -13.31
N ALA A 198 -8.39 4.88 -14.00
CA ALA A 198 -9.28 6.02 -14.15
C ALA A 198 -10.64 5.61 -14.73
N GLY A 199 -11.72 6.12 -14.14
CA GLY A 199 -13.10 5.86 -14.56
C GLY A 199 -13.66 4.50 -14.17
N LYS A 200 -12.92 3.64 -13.45
CA LYS A 200 -13.45 2.39 -12.91
C LYS A 200 -14.21 2.62 -11.61
N GLU A 201 -15.30 1.87 -11.44
CA GLU A 201 -16.18 1.98 -10.28
C GLU A 201 -16.27 0.65 -9.53
N ILE A 202 -16.52 0.73 -8.22
CA ILE A 202 -16.79 -0.43 -7.38
C ILE A 202 -18.30 -0.58 -7.26
N SER A 203 -18.82 -1.78 -7.53
CA SER A 203 -20.26 -2.07 -7.42
C SER A 203 -20.53 -3.26 -6.51
N THR A 204 -21.47 -3.11 -5.57
CA THR A 204 -22.01 -4.24 -4.79
C THR A 204 -23.49 -3.98 -4.46
N ARG A 205 -24.16 -4.99 -3.91
CA ARG A 205 -25.54 -4.85 -3.44
C ARG A 205 -25.57 -3.97 -2.18
N PRO A 206 -26.41 -2.93 -2.10
CA PRO A 206 -26.53 -2.08 -0.90
C PRO A 206 -26.80 -2.86 0.38
N PHE A 207 -27.48 -4.01 0.27
CA PHE A 207 -27.75 -4.91 1.39
C PHE A 207 -26.48 -5.42 2.11
N GLN A 208 -25.32 -5.40 1.43
CA GLN A 208 -24.04 -5.70 2.09
C GLN A 208 -23.73 -4.71 3.22
N PHE A 209 -24.07 -3.43 3.05
CA PHE A 209 -23.89 -2.38 4.07
C PHE A 209 -25.02 -2.36 5.10
N VAL A 210 -26.27 -2.60 4.66
CA VAL A 210 -27.44 -2.70 5.57
C VAL A 210 -27.20 -3.76 6.64
N THR A 211 -26.49 -4.84 6.30
CA THR A 211 -26.14 -5.91 7.23
C THR A 211 -24.88 -5.64 8.06
N GLY A 212 -24.40 -4.40 8.12
CA GLY A 212 -23.39 -3.94 9.08
C GLY A 212 -21.93 -3.91 8.57
N ARG A 213 -21.66 -4.28 7.32
CA ARG A 213 -20.32 -4.10 6.74
C ARG A 213 -20.00 -2.62 6.59
N ARG A 214 -18.72 -2.30 6.76
CA ARG A 214 -18.16 -0.97 6.55
C ARG A 214 -17.11 -1.02 5.44
N CYS A 215 -17.00 0.06 4.69
CA CYS A 215 -15.96 0.25 3.69
C CYS A 215 -15.30 1.59 3.94
N THR A 216 -13.97 1.62 3.88
CA THR A 216 -13.19 2.85 3.98
C THR A 216 -12.01 2.80 3.01
N GLY A 217 -11.46 3.96 2.69
CA GLY A 217 -10.22 4.08 1.92
C GLY A 217 -9.09 4.60 2.79
N THR A 218 -7.85 4.33 2.39
CA THR A 218 -6.67 4.93 3.01
C THR A 218 -5.78 5.60 1.98
N ALA A 219 -5.34 6.82 2.27
CA ALA A 219 -4.28 7.48 1.54
C ALA A 219 -3.02 7.44 2.39
N PHE A 220 -1.94 6.86 1.88
CA PHE A 220 -0.66 6.78 2.58
C PHE A 220 -0.78 6.19 4.00
N GLY A 221 -1.68 5.21 4.20
CA GLY A 221 -1.90 4.59 5.51
C GLY A 221 -2.39 5.55 6.60
N GLY A 222 -3.00 6.67 6.24
CA GLY A 222 -3.47 7.67 7.21
C GLY A 222 -2.38 8.45 7.94
N TRP A 223 -1.10 8.31 7.54
CA TRP A 223 0.01 9.01 8.18
C TRP A 223 0.04 10.50 7.85
N LYS A 224 0.26 11.34 8.86
CA LYS A 224 0.73 12.71 8.68
C LYS A 224 2.23 12.67 8.43
N THR A 225 2.59 12.64 7.14
CA THR A 225 3.90 12.15 6.67
C THR A 225 5.11 12.87 7.24
N ARG A 226 5.08 14.21 7.34
CA ARG A 226 6.23 14.98 7.85
C ARG A 226 6.67 14.56 9.25
N ASP A 227 5.71 14.19 10.10
CA ASP A 227 5.97 13.80 11.49
C ASP A 227 6.08 12.28 11.64
N ALA A 228 5.31 11.52 10.84
CA ALA A 228 5.23 10.06 10.95
C ALA A 228 6.41 9.32 10.31
N ILE A 229 6.94 9.80 9.18
CA ILE A 229 8.05 9.12 8.49
C ILE A 229 9.31 9.03 9.36
N PRO A 230 9.77 10.09 10.04
CA PRO A 230 10.91 9.99 10.95
C PRO A 230 10.68 8.97 12.06
N MET A 231 9.47 8.87 12.61
CA MET A 231 9.12 7.85 13.60
C MET A 231 9.22 6.43 13.04
N LEU A 232 8.75 6.17 11.81
CA LEU A 232 8.88 4.85 11.18
C LEU A 232 10.35 4.45 10.96
N VAL A 233 11.20 5.42 10.61
CA VAL A 233 12.65 5.23 10.50
C VAL A 233 13.24 4.81 11.85
N GLU A 234 12.90 5.50 12.93
CA GLU A 234 13.39 5.14 14.28
C GLU A 234 12.95 3.74 14.71
N ARG A 235 11.71 3.35 14.46
CA ARG A 235 11.22 2.00 14.76
C ARG A 235 11.94 0.91 13.95
N THR A 236 12.35 1.23 12.73
CA THR A 236 13.15 0.35 11.88
C THR A 236 14.56 0.17 12.42
N LEU A 237 15.21 1.27 12.82
CA LEU A 237 16.54 1.23 13.44
C LEU A 237 16.55 0.44 14.76
N LYS A 238 15.43 0.42 15.49
CA LYS A 238 15.23 -0.42 16.69
C LYS A 238 14.88 -1.89 16.38
N GLY A 239 14.72 -2.25 15.11
CA GLY A 239 14.36 -3.61 14.69
C GLY A 239 12.88 -3.97 14.87
N GLU A 240 12.02 -3.02 15.23
CA GLU A 240 10.58 -3.24 15.40
C GLU A 240 9.87 -3.44 14.04
N ILE A 241 10.38 -2.79 13.00
CA ILE A 241 9.89 -2.91 11.63
C ILE A 241 11.04 -3.42 10.77
N LYS A 242 10.94 -4.67 10.30
CA LYS A 242 11.87 -5.24 9.33
C LYS A 242 11.42 -4.84 7.93
N VAL A 243 12.33 -4.39 7.07
CA VAL A 243 12.01 -3.92 5.72
C VAL A 243 12.93 -4.49 4.64
N GLU A 244 14.01 -5.13 5.03
CA GLU A 244 15.05 -5.70 4.17
C GLU A 244 14.44 -6.66 3.14
N HIS A 245 13.50 -7.49 3.59
CA HIS A 245 12.85 -8.52 2.79
C HIS A 245 11.94 -7.98 1.67
N PHE A 246 11.60 -6.68 1.67
CA PHE A 246 10.86 -6.07 0.56
C PHE A 246 11.75 -5.82 -0.65
N ILE A 247 13.07 -5.68 -0.46
CA ILE A 247 14.02 -5.37 -1.51
C ILE A 247 14.45 -6.67 -2.19
N THR A 248 13.94 -6.88 -3.38
CA THR A 248 14.23 -8.08 -4.18
C THR A 248 15.25 -7.81 -5.29
N HIS A 249 15.34 -6.55 -5.74
CA HIS A 249 16.19 -6.14 -6.84
C HIS A 249 16.86 -4.81 -6.49
N LYS A 250 18.13 -4.67 -6.90
CA LYS A 250 18.89 -3.44 -6.78
C LYS A 250 19.53 -3.10 -8.13
N PHE A 251 19.46 -1.84 -8.51
CA PHE A 251 20.00 -1.28 -9.73
C PHE A 251 20.84 -0.05 -9.40
N LYS A 252 21.80 0.31 -10.25
CA LYS A 252 22.70 1.45 -10.03
C LYS A 252 22.63 2.42 -11.20
N GLY A 253 22.47 3.70 -10.89
CA GLY A 253 22.33 4.78 -11.86
C GLY A 253 20.88 5.00 -12.28
N VAL A 254 20.47 6.26 -12.38
CA VAL A 254 19.10 6.66 -12.75
C VAL A 254 18.65 6.08 -14.10
N ALA A 255 19.60 5.84 -15.03
CA ALA A 255 19.35 5.26 -16.34
C ALA A 255 18.77 3.83 -16.28
N GLU A 256 18.99 3.11 -15.16
CA GLU A 256 18.50 1.75 -14.96
C GLU A 256 17.04 1.69 -14.47
N THR A 257 16.38 2.84 -14.31
CA THR A 257 14.97 2.90 -13.91
C THR A 257 14.06 2.08 -14.82
N THR A 258 14.33 2.04 -16.12
CA THR A 258 13.56 1.20 -17.06
C THR A 258 13.67 -0.29 -16.73
N LYS A 259 14.88 -0.80 -16.43
CA LYS A 259 15.06 -2.20 -16.04
C LYS A 259 14.40 -2.52 -14.71
N ALA A 260 14.37 -1.55 -13.78
CA ALA A 260 13.64 -1.69 -12.52
C ALA A 260 12.12 -1.84 -12.74
N LEU A 261 11.55 -1.13 -13.73
CA LEU A 261 10.14 -1.26 -14.13
C LEU A 261 9.87 -2.60 -14.80
N GLU A 262 10.77 -3.08 -15.67
CA GLU A 262 10.66 -4.40 -16.29
C GLU A 262 10.68 -5.53 -15.24
N ALA A 263 11.58 -5.43 -14.25
CA ALA A 263 11.61 -6.36 -13.12
C ALA A 263 10.29 -6.37 -12.34
N LEU A 264 9.66 -5.20 -12.12
CA LEU A 264 8.34 -5.12 -11.50
C LEU A 264 7.26 -5.86 -12.32
N HIS A 265 7.27 -5.70 -13.65
CA HIS A 265 6.30 -6.36 -14.53
C HIS A 265 6.48 -7.87 -14.65
N SER A 266 7.67 -8.41 -14.36
CA SER A 266 7.92 -9.87 -14.37
C SER A 266 7.08 -10.63 -13.33
N GLY A 267 6.64 -9.95 -12.26
CA GLY A 267 5.89 -10.56 -11.15
C GLY A 267 6.76 -11.20 -10.06
N ASP A 268 8.08 -11.30 -10.27
CA ASP A 268 9.04 -11.85 -9.30
C ASP A 268 9.69 -10.76 -8.41
N CYS A 269 9.34 -9.49 -8.63
CA CYS A 269 9.83 -8.35 -7.87
C CYS A 269 8.81 -7.83 -6.84
N LEU A 270 9.23 -7.63 -5.60
CA LEU A 270 8.45 -6.90 -4.58
C LEU A 270 8.77 -5.40 -4.65
N ARG A 271 10.05 -5.07 -4.47
CA ARG A 271 10.62 -3.74 -4.71
C ARG A 271 11.96 -3.87 -5.42
N ALA A 272 12.11 -3.00 -6.41
CA ALA A 272 13.37 -2.69 -7.05
C ALA A 272 13.85 -1.32 -6.54
N VAL A 273 15.04 -1.27 -5.98
CA VAL A 273 15.67 -0.02 -5.54
C VAL A 273 16.69 0.40 -6.60
N VAL A 274 16.64 1.65 -7.01
CA VAL A 274 17.63 2.25 -7.93
C VAL A 274 18.47 3.22 -7.12
N GLU A 275 19.78 2.98 -7.06
CA GLU A 275 20.74 3.78 -6.30
C GLU A 275 21.43 4.79 -7.21
N TYR A 276 21.35 6.09 -6.89
CA TYR A 276 22.08 7.19 -7.52
C TYR A 276 22.09 8.41 -6.62
#